data_AF-A0A523VDK9-F1
#
_entry.id   AF-A0A523VDK9-F1
#
_cell.length_a   1.000
_cell.length_b   1.000
_cell.length_c   1.000
_cell.angle_alpha   90.00
_cell.angle_beta   90.00
_cell.angle_gamma   90.00
#
_symmetry.space_group_name_H-M   'P 1'
#
loop_
_entity.id
_entity.type
_entity.pdbx_description
1 polymer ?
#
loop_
_entity_poly.entity_id
_entity_poly.type
_entity_poly.pdbx_seq_one_letter_code
_entity_poly.pdbx_strand_id
1 'polypeptide(L)'
;MKQLTQSRVAIVGLGLMGGSLGGALRGKCREVVGVARRAESIEKALAGAMIDRGTLDLEEGVREADVVVLATPVRVVLCQLEKIGPLVPPQCLVIDLGSTKREVVARMAEMPEGVQPLGGHPMCGKEVAGIEAAEDTLYEGCTFVLTPLPRTSEEALALGRALAGAVGGQPLILDAERHDRLVAAVSHLPYLLACALTGAAAAAAEADPAVWQVAASGYRDTSRLAASDVTMMLDILLTNKEAVLETVSSCQAQLGDLVNLLQAGDEEGLRTALSSIRQGRAGGGSSGQ
;
A
#
# COMPACT_ATOMS: atom_id res chain seq x y z
N MET A 1 -5.29 -16.85 -20.45
CA MET A 1 -3.99 -16.52 -19.79
C MET A 1 -3.40 -17.78 -19.16
N LYS A 2 -2.07 -17.85 -18.97
CA LYS A 2 -1.42 -19.00 -18.32
C LYS A 2 -1.77 -19.07 -16.82
N GLN A 3 -1.69 -20.27 -16.26
CA GLN A 3 -1.74 -20.45 -14.81
C GLN A 3 -0.45 -19.90 -14.17
N LEU A 4 -0.53 -19.40 -12.93
CA LEU A 4 0.61 -18.81 -12.22
C LEU A 4 1.85 -19.72 -12.19
N THR A 5 1.66 -21.03 -11.99
CA THR A 5 2.74 -22.04 -11.96
C THR A 5 3.54 -22.13 -13.25
N GLN A 6 2.97 -21.68 -14.37
CA GLN A 6 3.60 -21.66 -15.70
C GLN A 6 4.02 -20.25 -16.14
N SER A 7 3.62 -19.23 -15.38
CA SER A 7 3.84 -17.82 -15.71
C SER A 7 5.24 -17.38 -15.36
N ARG A 8 5.84 -16.57 -16.24
CA ARG A 8 6.98 -15.72 -15.90
C ARG A 8 6.47 -14.42 -15.27
N VAL A 9 6.91 -14.13 -14.05
CA VAL A 9 6.54 -12.93 -13.29
C VAL A 9 7.70 -11.94 -13.32
N ALA A 10 7.51 -10.79 -13.96
CA ALA A 10 8.45 -9.68 -13.91
C ALA A 10 8.07 -8.73 -12.77
N ILE A 11 9.00 -8.43 -11.87
CA ILE A 11 8.80 -7.52 -10.74
C ILE A 11 9.62 -6.25 -10.99
N VAL A 12 8.93 -5.14 -11.20
CA VAL A 12 9.56 -3.83 -11.41
C VAL A 12 9.63 -3.09 -10.07
N GLY A 13 10.84 -2.99 -9.53
CA GLY A 13 11.13 -2.41 -8.22
C GLY A 13 11.40 -3.50 -7.17
N LEU A 14 12.68 -3.70 -6.83
CA LEU A 14 13.13 -4.71 -5.86
C LEU A 14 13.36 -4.10 -4.47
N GLY A 15 12.41 -3.30 -3.97
CA GLY A 15 12.42 -2.81 -2.59
C GLY A 15 11.81 -3.82 -1.61
N LEU A 16 11.29 -3.33 -0.47
CA LEU A 16 10.55 -4.15 0.51
C LEU A 16 9.48 -4.99 -0.19
N MET A 17 8.56 -4.34 -0.91
CA MET A 17 7.43 -5.03 -1.53
C MET A 17 7.89 -6.00 -2.62
N GLY A 18 8.59 -5.53 -3.65
CA GLY A 18 8.96 -6.40 -4.77
C GLY A 18 9.93 -7.53 -4.40
N GLY A 19 10.88 -7.28 -3.49
CA GLY A 19 11.78 -8.33 -2.98
C GLY A 19 11.01 -9.40 -2.21
N SER A 20 10.11 -8.98 -1.30
CA SER A 20 9.25 -9.89 -0.55
C SER A 20 8.36 -10.71 -1.47
N LEU A 21 7.81 -10.10 -2.53
CA LEU A 21 6.95 -10.79 -3.48
C LEU A 21 7.73 -11.84 -4.26
N GLY A 22 8.93 -11.50 -4.71
CA GLY A 22 9.80 -12.43 -5.43
C GLY A 22 10.15 -13.64 -4.57
N GLY A 23 10.57 -13.41 -3.32
CA GLY A 23 10.84 -14.48 -2.37
C GLY A 23 9.61 -15.34 -2.07
N ALA A 24 8.46 -14.72 -1.82
CA ALA A 24 7.19 -15.41 -1.58
C ALA A 24 6.72 -16.27 -2.76
N LEU A 25 7.14 -15.93 -4.00
CA LEU A 25 6.80 -16.64 -5.23
C LEU A 25 7.77 -17.78 -5.58
N ARG A 26 8.87 -17.95 -4.85
CA ARG A 26 9.86 -18.99 -5.10
C ARG A 26 9.21 -20.37 -5.17
N GLY A 27 9.38 -21.05 -6.31
CA GLY A 27 8.80 -22.38 -6.56
C GLY A 27 7.27 -22.40 -6.78
N LYS A 28 6.62 -21.23 -6.85
CA LYS A 28 5.17 -21.10 -7.08
C LYS A 28 4.82 -20.58 -8.48
N CYS A 29 5.82 -20.12 -9.23
CA CYS A 29 5.72 -19.72 -10.63
C CYS A 29 6.89 -20.32 -11.44
N ARG A 30 6.90 -20.10 -12.77
CA ARG A 30 7.95 -20.64 -13.63
C ARG A 30 9.29 -19.93 -13.43
N GLU A 31 9.25 -18.61 -13.32
CA GLU A 31 10.43 -17.76 -13.21
C GLU A 31 10.03 -16.37 -12.67
N VAL A 32 10.83 -15.82 -11.77
CA VAL A 32 10.76 -14.44 -11.29
C VAL A 32 11.91 -13.64 -11.91
N VAL A 33 11.56 -12.60 -12.67
CA VAL A 33 12.52 -11.67 -13.27
C VAL A 33 12.44 -10.33 -12.54
N GLY A 34 13.54 -9.91 -11.91
CA GLY A 34 13.62 -8.62 -11.22
C GLY A 34 14.10 -7.49 -12.12
N VAL A 35 13.41 -6.36 -12.10
CA VAL A 35 13.85 -5.12 -12.76
C VAL A 35 14.11 -4.06 -11.71
N ALA A 36 15.32 -3.50 -11.68
CA ALA A 36 15.67 -2.44 -10.76
C ALA A 36 16.57 -1.38 -11.40
N ARG A 37 16.67 -0.21 -10.76
CA ARG A 37 17.53 0.89 -11.22
C ARG A 37 18.98 0.77 -10.76
N ARG A 38 19.25 -0.10 -9.77
CA ARG A 38 20.57 -0.26 -9.13
C ARG A 38 20.97 -1.72 -9.22
N ALA A 39 22.19 -1.97 -9.70
CA ALA A 39 22.76 -3.32 -9.76
C ALA A 39 22.80 -3.98 -8.38
N GLU A 40 23.13 -3.20 -7.35
CA GLU A 40 23.12 -3.63 -5.94
C GLU A 40 21.78 -4.26 -5.51
N SER A 41 20.64 -3.73 -5.95
CA SER A 41 19.34 -4.31 -5.61
C SER A 41 19.14 -5.68 -6.27
N ILE A 42 19.65 -5.86 -7.49
CA ILE A 42 19.58 -7.14 -8.21
C ILE A 42 20.51 -8.16 -7.54
N GLU A 43 21.74 -7.76 -7.22
CA GLU A 43 22.72 -8.62 -6.55
C GLU A 43 22.19 -9.14 -5.22
N LYS A 44 21.59 -8.26 -4.40
CA LYS A 44 20.95 -8.65 -3.13
C LYS A 44 19.75 -9.56 -3.35
N ALA A 45 18.91 -9.29 -4.34
CA ALA A 45 17.76 -10.13 -4.67
C ALA A 45 18.18 -11.54 -5.10
N LEU A 46 19.21 -11.65 -5.95
CA LEU A 46 19.77 -12.93 -6.39
C LEU A 46 20.42 -13.69 -5.23
N ALA A 47 21.21 -13.00 -4.40
CA ALA A 47 21.83 -13.61 -3.22
C ALA A 47 20.80 -14.12 -2.20
N GLY A 48 19.68 -13.42 -2.06
CA GLY A 48 18.54 -13.84 -1.24
C GLY A 48 17.61 -14.84 -1.92
N ALA A 49 17.89 -15.26 -3.15
CA ALA A 49 17.03 -16.09 -4.01
C ALA A 49 15.60 -15.54 -4.20
N MET A 50 15.42 -14.23 -4.07
CA MET A 50 14.14 -13.54 -4.28
C MET A 50 13.77 -13.44 -5.76
N ILE A 51 14.74 -13.54 -6.66
CA ILE A 51 14.54 -13.54 -8.11
C ILE A 51 15.43 -14.62 -8.74
N ASP A 52 15.03 -15.15 -9.89
CA ASP A 52 15.84 -16.11 -10.65
C ASP A 52 16.85 -15.40 -11.56
N ARG A 53 16.45 -14.22 -12.06
CA ARG A 53 17.24 -13.34 -12.95
C ARG A 53 16.89 -11.89 -12.66
N GLY A 54 17.82 -10.97 -12.87
CA GLY A 54 17.50 -9.55 -12.89
C GLY A 54 18.19 -8.76 -14.00
N THR A 55 17.61 -7.63 -14.35
CA THR A 55 18.13 -6.67 -15.35
C THR A 55 17.91 -5.23 -14.91
N LEU A 56 18.74 -4.32 -15.43
CA LEU A 56 18.56 -2.88 -15.29
C LEU A 56 17.68 -2.29 -16.41
N ASP A 57 17.43 -3.06 -17.47
CA ASP A 57 16.64 -2.66 -18.63
C ASP A 57 15.17 -3.07 -18.45
N LEU A 58 14.28 -2.08 -18.53
CA LEU A 58 12.85 -2.30 -18.35
C LEU A 58 12.25 -3.17 -19.47
N GLU A 59 12.61 -2.92 -20.73
CA GLU A 59 12.09 -3.65 -21.88
C GLU A 59 12.54 -5.11 -21.84
N GLU A 60 13.83 -5.34 -21.58
CA GLU A 60 14.37 -6.70 -21.43
C GLU A 60 13.62 -7.49 -20.35
N GLY A 61 13.31 -6.84 -19.22
CA GLY A 61 12.64 -7.48 -18.09
C GLY A 61 11.19 -7.87 -18.36
N VAL A 62 10.45 -7.08 -19.15
CA VAL A 62 9.00 -7.26 -19.32
C VAL A 62 8.57 -7.90 -20.65
N ARG A 63 9.43 -7.90 -21.68
CA ARG A 63 9.06 -8.33 -23.05
C ARG A 63 8.57 -9.77 -23.19
N GLU A 64 8.93 -10.64 -22.24
CA GLU A 64 8.53 -12.06 -22.22
C GLU A 64 7.70 -12.41 -20.97
N ALA A 65 7.21 -11.40 -20.23
CA ALA A 65 6.48 -11.60 -18.99
C ALA A 65 5.02 -11.98 -19.24
N ASP A 66 4.52 -12.97 -18.50
CA ASP A 66 3.09 -13.29 -18.46
C ASP A 66 2.36 -12.42 -17.43
N VAL A 67 3.09 -12.01 -16.38
CA VAL A 67 2.65 -11.09 -15.33
C VAL A 67 3.75 -10.05 -15.10
N VAL A 68 3.41 -8.76 -15.11
CA VAL A 68 4.25 -7.66 -14.66
C VAL A 68 3.67 -7.09 -13.38
N VAL A 69 4.48 -7.03 -12.32
CA VAL A 69 4.12 -6.45 -11.03
C VAL A 69 4.92 -5.16 -10.78
N LEU A 70 4.21 -4.05 -10.64
CA LEU A 70 4.78 -2.73 -10.36
C LEU A 70 4.85 -2.51 -8.85
N ALA A 71 6.05 -2.65 -8.30
CA ALA A 71 6.33 -2.59 -6.86
C ALA A 71 7.16 -1.35 -6.47
N THR A 72 7.02 -0.25 -7.22
CA THR A 72 7.63 1.06 -6.94
C THR A 72 6.65 2.02 -6.27
N PRO A 73 7.10 3.18 -5.73
CA PRO A 73 6.18 4.21 -5.23
C PRO A 73 5.12 4.61 -6.26
N VAL A 74 3.93 4.98 -5.79
CA VAL A 74 2.73 5.19 -6.64
C VAL A 74 2.99 6.17 -7.79
N ARG A 75 3.67 7.29 -7.53
CA ARG A 75 3.94 8.26 -8.61
C ARG A 75 4.91 7.72 -9.65
N VAL A 76 5.80 6.82 -9.27
CA VAL A 76 6.66 6.09 -10.21
C VAL A 76 5.86 5.07 -11.01
N VAL A 77 4.90 4.36 -10.38
CA VAL A 77 3.96 3.45 -11.08
C VAL A 77 3.22 4.20 -12.18
N LEU A 78 2.68 5.39 -11.90
CA LEU A 78 1.97 6.21 -12.89
C LEU A 78 2.84 6.53 -14.12
N CYS A 79 4.11 6.87 -13.90
CA CYS A 79 5.07 7.10 -15.00
C CYS A 79 5.47 5.81 -15.74
N GLN A 80 5.49 4.67 -15.06
CA GLN A 80 5.85 3.38 -15.65
C GLN A 80 4.74 2.81 -16.53
N LEU A 81 3.48 2.99 -16.14
CA LEU A 81 2.33 2.49 -16.90
C LEU A 81 2.30 3.01 -18.35
N GLU A 82 2.69 4.27 -18.57
CA GLU A 82 2.83 4.85 -19.91
C GLU A 82 3.86 4.12 -20.79
N LYS A 83 4.93 3.61 -20.16
CA LYS A 83 6.05 2.97 -20.86
C LYS A 83 5.86 1.47 -21.03
N ILE A 84 5.18 0.81 -20.09
CA ILE A 84 5.08 -0.65 -20.06
C ILE A 84 4.09 -1.19 -21.08
N GLY A 85 2.99 -0.48 -21.33
CA GLY A 85 1.93 -0.95 -22.22
C GLY A 85 2.42 -1.46 -23.59
N PRO A 86 3.30 -0.73 -24.30
CA PRO A 86 3.86 -1.17 -25.58
C PRO A 86 4.93 -2.27 -25.50
N LEU A 87 5.54 -2.49 -24.33
CA LEU A 87 6.69 -3.39 -24.15
C LEU A 87 6.27 -4.81 -23.77
N VAL A 88 5.09 -4.97 -23.18
CA VAL A 88 4.60 -6.27 -22.71
C VAL A 88 3.98 -7.09 -23.83
N PRO A 89 4.04 -8.43 -23.76
CA PRO A 89 3.39 -9.27 -24.74
C PRO A 89 1.87 -9.17 -24.65
N PRO A 90 1.14 -9.53 -25.72
CA PRO A 90 -0.31 -9.63 -25.69
C PRO A 90 -0.80 -10.54 -24.56
N GLN A 91 -1.91 -10.17 -23.94
CA GLN A 91 -2.55 -10.83 -22.80
C GLN A 91 -1.71 -10.87 -21.51
N CYS A 92 -0.65 -10.07 -21.41
CA CYS A 92 0.10 -9.90 -20.17
C CYS A 92 -0.77 -9.27 -19.07
N LEU A 93 -0.75 -9.84 -17.86
CA LEU A 93 -1.32 -9.20 -16.68
C LEU A 93 -0.37 -8.10 -16.19
N VAL A 94 -0.85 -6.86 -16.12
CA VAL A 94 -0.11 -5.77 -15.48
C VAL A 94 -0.84 -5.37 -14.20
N ILE A 95 -0.17 -5.57 -13.07
CA ILE A 95 -0.67 -5.28 -11.73
C ILE A 95 0.31 -4.41 -10.96
N ASP A 96 -0.18 -3.50 -10.13
CA ASP A 96 0.64 -2.71 -9.22
C ASP A 96 0.46 -3.13 -7.76
N LEU A 97 1.32 -2.62 -6.88
CA LEU A 97 1.21 -2.77 -5.42
C LEU A 97 1.05 -1.41 -4.70
N GLY A 98 0.69 -0.35 -5.43
CA GLY A 98 0.63 1.01 -4.91
C GLY A 98 -0.44 1.20 -3.83
N SER A 99 -0.25 2.16 -2.93
CA SER A 99 -1.18 2.36 -1.81
C SER A 99 -2.46 3.12 -2.16
N THR A 100 -2.57 3.65 -3.37
CA THR A 100 -3.75 4.36 -3.90
C THR A 100 -4.11 3.81 -5.27
N LYS A 101 -5.38 3.90 -5.68
CA LYS A 101 -5.90 3.15 -6.82
C LYS A 101 -6.63 3.96 -7.86
N ARG A 102 -7.28 5.08 -7.53
CA ARG A 102 -8.06 5.88 -8.49
C ARG A 102 -7.21 6.32 -9.69
N GLU A 103 -6.08 6.98 -9.42
CA GLU A 103 -5.19 7.47 -10.49
C GLU A 103 -4.49 6.33 -11.24
N VAL A 104 -4.05 5.28 -10.52
CA VAL A 104 -3.40 4.10 -11.12
C VAL A 104 -4.35 3.40 -12.09
N VAL A 105 -5.58 3.14 -11.65
CA VAL A 105 -6.60 2.47 -12.46
C VAL A 105 -7.02 3.34 -13.65
N ALA A 106 -7.14 4.66 -13.46
CA ALA A 106 -7.39 5.58 -14.57
C ALA A 106 -6.27 5.51 -15.62
N ARG A 107 -5.00 5.50 -15.19
CA ARG A 107 -3.86 5.37 -16.09
C ARG A 107 -3.79 4.01 -16.77
N MET A 108 -4.14 2.94 -16.05
CA MET A 108 -4.23 1.59 -16.61
C MET A 108 -5.29 1.45 -17.71
N ALA A 109 -6.35 2.27 -17.68
CA ALA A 109 -7.39 2.26 -18.70
C ALA A 109 -6.88 2.72 -20.08
N GLU A 110 -5.81 3.52 -20.11
CA GLU A 110 -5.18 4.05 -21.32
C GLU A 110 -4.20 3.05 -21.97
N MET A 111 -3.94 1.91 -21.33
CA MET A 111 -3.03 0.89 -21.86
C MET A 111 -3.59 0.24 -23.14
N PRO A 112 -2.73 -0.32 -24.02
CA PRO A 112 -3.18 -1.02 -25.23
C PRO A 112 -4.21 -2.12 -24.93
N GLU A 113 -5.19 -2.34 -25.80
CA GLU A 113 -6.29 -3.31 -25.60
C GLU A 113 -5.80 -4.74 -25.34
N GLY A 114 -4.64 -5.10 -25.90
CA GLY A 114 -4.02 -6.41 -25.69
C GLY A 114 -3.51 -6.65 -24.27
N VAL A 115 -3.39 -5.63 -23.42
CA VAL A 115 -2.88 -5.75 -22.05
C VAL A 115 -4.03 -5.91 -21.06
N GLN A 116 -3.85 -6.79 -20.08
CA GLN A 116 -4.81 -7.05 -19.00
C GLN A 116 -4.44 -6.24 -17.75
N PRO A 117 -5.08 -5.09 -17.49
CA PRO A 117 -4.79 -4.28 -16.30
C PRO A 117 -5.50 -4.83 -15.07
N LEU A 118 -4.89 -4.71 -13.90
CA LEU A 118 -5.51 -4.98 -12.61
C LEU A 118 -4.84 -4.14 -11.53
N GLY A 119 -5.55 -3.25 -10.85
CA GLY A 119 -4.95 -2.55 -9.70
C GLY A 119 -4.78 -3.51 -8.52
N GLY A 120 -3.69 -3.36 -7.77
CA GLY A 120 -3.40 -4.18 -6.59
C GLY A 120 -2.90 -3.35 -5.42
N HIS A 121 -3.30 -3.72 -4.20
CA HIS A 121 -2.77 -3.14 -2.97
C HIS A 121 -2.78 -4.17 -1.84
N PRO A 122 -1.63 -4.79 -1.54
CA PRO A 122 -1.47 -5.58 -0.33
C PRO A 122 -1.47 -4.66 0.90
N MET A 123 -2.40 -4.88 1.83
CA MET A 123 -2.56 -4.12 3.07
C MET A 123 -1.55 -4.56 4.13
N CYS A 124 -0.27 -4.56 3.75
CA CYS A 124 0.88 -4.90 4.58
C CYS A 124 2.05 -3.97 4.25
N GLY A 125 3.02 -3.90 5.15
CA GLY A 125 4.21 -3.09 4.94
C GLY A 125 4.97 -2.86 6.24
N LYS A 126 6.10 -2.17 6.14
CA LYS A 126 6.93 -1.79 7.26
C LYS A 126 7.32 -0.31 7.15
N GLU A 127 7.69 0.26 8.28
CA GLU A 127 8.23 1.63 8.35
C GLU A 127 9.64 1.72 7.72
N VAL A 128 10.32 0.58 7.59
CA VAL A 128 11.63 0.47 6.95
C VAL A 128 11.49 0.15 5.46
N ALA A 129 12.34 0.77 4.65
CA ALA A 129 12.39 0.58 3.21
C ALA A 129 13.64 -0.19 2.78
N GLY A 130 13.71 -0.53 1.49
CA GLY A 130 14.86 -1.22 0.91
C GLY A 130 14.67 -2.74 0.81
N ILE A 131 15.56 -3.38 0.06
CA ILE A 131 15.51 -4.83 -0.17
C ILE A 131 15.96 -5.60 1.07
N GLU A 132 16.75 -4.96 1.93
CA GLU A 132 17.27 -5.50 3.17
C GLU A 132 16.16 -5.79 4.19
N ALA A 133 15.01 -5.14 4.03
CA ALA A 133 13.82 -5.34 4.85
C ALA A 133 12.83 -6.36 4.27
N ALA A 134 13.12 -6.92 3.08
CA ALA A 134 12.24 -7.84 2.39
C ALA A 134 12.13 -9.19 3.13
N GLU A 135 10.92 -9.73 3.17
CA GLU A 135 10.59 -10.99 3.84
C GLU A 135 9.57 -11.78 3.03
N ASP A 136 9.87 -13.04 2.78
CA ASP A 136 9.03 -13.93 1.97
C ASP A 136 7.64 -14.19 2.58
N THR A 137 7.46 -13.87 3.87
CA THR A 137 6.20 -14.01 4.62
C THR A 137 5.43 -12.70 4.75
N LEU A 138 5.89 -11.59 4.15
CA LEU A 138 5.30 -10.25 4.34
C LEU A 138 3.80 -10.19 4.05
N TYR A 139 3.33 -11.00 3.10
CA TYR A 139 1.95 -11.01 2.63
C TYR A 139 1.05 -12.02 3.35
N GLU A 140 1.60 -12.86 4.24
CA GLU A 140 0.84 -13.92 4.89
C GLU A 140 -0.27 -13.34 5.78
N GLY A 141 -1.50 -13.76 5.53
CA GLY A 141 -2.68 -13.34 6.29
C GLY A 141 -3.16 -11.92 5.98
N CYS A 142 -2.41 -11.10 5.23
CA CYS A 142 -2.83 -9.74 4.94
C CYS A 142 -3.96 -9.69 3.90
N THR A 143 -4.85 -8.72 4.01
CA THR A 143 -5.79 -8.40 2.92
C THR A 143 -5.01 -7.94 1.70
N PHE A 144 -5.27 -8.53 0.54
CA PHE A 144 -4.73 -8.09 -0.74
C PHE A 144 -5.86 -7.52 -1.58
N VAL A 145 -5.98 -6.20 -1.64
CA VAL A 145 -7.03 -5.56 -2.44
C VAL A 145 -6.70 -5.70 -3.93
N LEU A 146 -7.67 -6.12 -4.72
CA LEU A 146 -7.62 -6.11 -6.17
C LEU A 146 -8.72 -5.20 -6.70
N THR A 147 -8.37 -4.29 -7.59
CA THR A 147 -9.30 -3.32 -8.17
C THR A 147 -9.38 -3.51 -9.69
N PRO A 148 -10.28 -4.39 -10.18
CA PRO A 148 -10.45 -4.62 -11.61
C PRO A 148 -11.04 -3.38 -12.30
N LEU A 149 -10.67 -3.20 -13.57
CA LEU A 149 -11.27 -2.25 -14.49
C LEU A 149 -12.48 -2.90 -15.18
N PRO A 150 -13.39 -2.12 -15.79
CA PRO A 150 -14.46 -2.68 -16.63
C PRO A 150 -13.96 -3.60 -17.74
N ARG A 151 -12.72 -3.39 -18.23
CA ARG A 151 -12.08 -4.19 -19.28
C ARG A 151 -11.16 -5.30 -18.75
N THR A 152 -10.98 -5.45 -17.45
CA THR A 152 -10.18 -6.54 -16.88
C THR A 152 -10.94 -7.85 -17.12
N SER A 153 -10.31 -8.82 -17.80
CA SER A 153 -10.96 -10.11 -18.05
C SER A 153 -11.09 -10.95 -16.77
N GLU A 154 -12.02 -11.90 -16.78
CA GLU A 154 -12.18 -12.85 -15.66
C GLU A 154 -10.92 -13.70 -15.46
N GLU A 155 -10.22 -14.07 -16.55
CA GLU A 155 -8.95 -14.80 -16.47
C GLU A 155 -7.85 -13.95 -15.82
N ALA A 156 -7.82 -12.65 -16.10
CA ALA A 156 -6.87 -11.72 -15.49
C ALA A 156 -7.12 -11.54 -14.00
N LEU A 157 -8.40 -11.39 -13.62
CA LEU A 157 -8.81 -11.32 -12.23
C LEU A 157 -8.50 -12.64 -11.49
N ALA A 158 -8.77 -13.78 -12.11
CA ALA A 158 -8.44 -15.10 -11.55
C ALA A 158 -6.93 -15.28 -11.35
N LEU A 159 -6.11 -14.83 -12.30
CA LEU A 159 -4.65 -14.85 -12.18
C LEU A 159 -4.16 -13.91 -11.06
N GLY A 160 -4.75 -12.72 -10.93
CA GLY A 160 -4.46 -11.80 -9.81
C GLY A 160 -4.82 -12.38 -8.45
N ARG A 161 -5.96 -13.09 -8.34
CA ARG A 161 -6.33 -13.82 -7.12
C ARG A 161 -5.36 -14.95 -6.82
N ALA A 162 -4.93 -15.70 -7.84
CA ALA A 162 -3.94 -16.76 -7.68
C ALA A 162 -2.59 -16.21 -7.22
N LEU A 163 -2.15 -15.07 -7.77
CA LEU A 163 -0.95 -14.36 -7.34
C LEU A 163 -1.02 -13.98 -5.86
N ALA A 164 -2.09 -13.29 -5.45
CA ALA A 164 -2.30 -12.88 -4.05
C ALA A 164 -2.38 -14.09 -3.10
N GLY A 165 -3.12 -15.13 -3.47
CA GLY A 165 -3.24 -16.35 -2.66
C GLY A 165 -1.94 -17.14 -2.56
N ALA A 166 -1.14 -17.19 -3.64
CA ALA A 166 0.14 -17.89 -3.65
C ALA A 166 1.14 -17.30 -2.64
N VAL A 167 1.06 -16.00 -2.38
CA VAL A 167 1.92 -15.33 -1.38
C VAL A 167 1.30 -15.29 0.02
N GLY A 168 0.15 -15.96 0.23
CA GLY A 168 -0.52 -16.03 1.53
C GLY A 168 -1.49 -14.88 1.82
N GLY A 169 -1.67 -13.96 0.87
CA GLY A 169 -2.62 -12.85 0.99
C GLY A 169 -4.06 -13.29 0.78
N GLN A 170 -5.01 -12.51 1.33
CA GLN A 170 -6.45 -12.73 1.24
C GLN A 170 -7.08 -11.76 0.25
N PRO A 171 -7.45 -12.19 -0.97
CA PRO A 171 -7.94 -11.27 -2.00
C PRO A 171 -9.27 -10.61 -1.62
N LEU A 172 -9.32 -9.29 -1.64
CA LEU A 172 -10.55 -8.50 -1.48
C LEU A 172 -10.78 -7.68 -2.76
N ILE A 173 -11.96 -7.80 -3.37
CA ILE A 173 -12.27 -7.02 -4.58
C ILE A 173 -12.98 -5.74 -4.19
N LEU A 174 -12.45 -4.60 -4.63
CA LEU A 174 -13.05 -3.29 -4.47
C LEU A 174 -12.97 -2.53 -5.80
N ASP A 175 -13.90 -1.61 -6.04
CA ASP A 175 -13.65 -0.55 -7.02
C ASP A 175 -12.60 0.43 -6.48
N ALA A 176 -11.91 1.13 -7.39
CA ALA A 176 -10.78 1.99 -7.04
C ALA A 176 -11.17 3.17 -6.13
N GLU A 177 -12.36 3.72 -6.34
CA GLU A 177 -12.85 4.88 -5.58
C GLU A 177 -13.21 4.49 -4.14
N ARG A 178 -13.89 3.36 -3.96
CA ARG A 178 -14.19 2.78 -2.65
C ARG A 178 -12.92 2.39 -1.91
N HIS A 179 -11.94 1.78 -2.60
CA HIS A 179 -10.64 1.50 -2.00
C HIS A 179 -10.03 2.78 -1.42
N ASP A 180 -9.88 3.82 -2.24
CA ASP A 180 -9.21 5.06 -1.87
C ASP A 180 -9.93 5.79 -0.71
N ARG A 181 -11.26 5.80 -0.68
CA ARG A 181 -12.02 6.30 0.48
C ARG A 181 -11.76 5.51 1.76
N LEU A 182 -11.76 4.18 1.68
CA LEU A 182 -11.55 3.33 2.84
C LEU A 182 -10.13 3.52 3.41
N VAL A 183 -9.09 3.45 2.56
CA VAL A 183 -7.70 3.61 3.02
C VAL A 183 -7.39 5.04 3.47
N ALA A 184 -8.09 6.06 2.94
CA ALA A 184 -8.00 7.41 3.49
C ALA A 184 -8.36 7.44 4.97
N ALA A 185 -9.47 6.80 5.35
CA ALA A 185 -9.95 6.77 6.74
C ALA A 185 -9.09 5.89 7.65
N VAL A 186 -8.65 4.71 7.19
CA VAL A 186 -7.99 3.71 8.06
C VAL A 186 -6.46 3.70 7.98
N SER A 187 -5.85 4.45 7.06
CA SER A 187 -4.40 4.50 6.88
C SER A 187 -3.86 5.93 6.75
N HIS A 188 -4.43 6.76 5.86
CA HIS A 188 -3.85 8.08 5.57
C HIS A 188 -4.14 9.10 6.68
N LEU A 189 -5.39 9.12 7.19
CA LEU A 189 -5.79 9.95 8.32
C LEU A 189 -4.98 9.61 9.59
N PRO A 190 -4.82 8.34 10.00
CA PRO A 190 -3.95 7.98 11.12
C PRO A 190 -2.54 8.57 11.04
N TYR A 191 -1.92 8.57 9.85
CA TYR A 191 -0.61 9.20 9.65
C TYR A 191 -0.65 10.71 9.89
N LEU A 192 -1.61 11.42 9.28
CA LEU A 192 -1.73 12.88 9.46
C LEU A 192 -2.01 13.26 10.92
N LEU A 193 -2.82 12.46 11.64
CA LEU A 193 -3.06 12.65 13.06
C LEU A 193 -1.80 12.41 13.90
N ALA A 194 -1.01 11.39 13.58
CA ALA A 194 0.28 11.16 14.24
C ALA A 194 1.24 12.35 14.04
N CYS A 195 1.29 12.91 12.83
CA CYS A 195 2.09 14.10 12.52
C CYS A 195 1.59 15.34 13.28
N ALA A 196 0.27 15.57 13.28
CA ALA A 196 -0.33 16.70 14.00
C ALA A 196 -0.11 16.60 15.52
N LEU A 197 -0.29 15.40 16.10
CA LEU A 197 0.01 15.11 17.50
C LEU A 197 1.48 15.38 17.83
N THR A 198 2.38 14.92 16.98
CA THR A 198 3.83 15.10 17.16
C THR A 198 4.21 16.58 17.10
N GLY A 199 3.65 17.33 16.15
CA GLY A 199 3.84 18.78 16.04
C GLY A 199 3.32 19.54 17.27
N ALA A 200 2.14 19.17 17.79
CA ALA A 200 1.59 19.77 19.01
C ALA A 200 2.48 19.50 20.24
N ALA A 201 2.99 18.28 20.38
CA ALA A 201 3.92 17.92 21.47
C ALA A 201 5.25 18.68 21.35
N ALA A 202 5.78 18.86 20.14
CA ALA A 202 6.99 19.63 19.89
C ALA A 202 6.80 21.11 20.26
N ALA A 203 5.68 21.73 19.88
CA ALA A 203 5.36 23.10 20.27
C ALA A 203 5.21 23.26 21.79
N ALA A 204 4.62 22.27 22.48
CA ALA A 204 4.57 22.28 23.94
C ALA A 204 5.97 22.15 24.58
N ALA A 205 6.86 21.36 23.97
CA ALA A 205 8.22 21.17 24.44
C ALA A 205 9.12 22.41 24.27
N GLU A 206 8.78 23.33 23.35
CA GLU A 206 9.43 24.64 23.27
C GLU A 206 9.18 25.48 24.53
N ALA A 207 8.00 25.33 25.15
CA ALA A 207 7.66 25.99 26.40
C ALA A 207 8.21 25.23 27.63
N ASP A 208 8.10 23.90 27.64
CA ASP A 208 8.63 23.05 28.72
C ASP A 208 9.17 21.70 28.19
N PRO A 209 10.50 21.50 28.18
CA PRO A 209 11.11 20.24 27.76
C PRO A 209 10.70 19.02 28.60
N ALA A 210 10.13 19.20 29.80
CA ALA A 210 9.64 18.10 30.63
C ALA A 210 8.53 17.28 29.94
N VAL A 211 7.89 17.81 28.90
CA VAL A 211 6.95 17.08 28.02
C VAL A 211 7.53 15.71 27.59
N TRP A 212 8.83 15.65 27.26
CA TRP A 212 9.47 14.40 26.84
C TRP A 212 9.70 13.41 27.98
N GLN A 213 9.82 13.89 29.22
CA GLN A 213 10.00 13.04 30.39
C GLN A 213 8.68 12.39 30.82
N VAL A 214 7.55 13.05 30.58
CA VAL A 214 6.21 12.53 30.89
C VAL A 214 5.56 11.79 29.72
N ALA A 215 6.17 11.81 28.54
CA ALA A 215 5.71 11.08 27.36
C ALA A 215 5.81 9.55 27.55
N ALA A 216 4.64 8.92 27.71
CA ALA A 216 4.50 7.47 27.93
C ALA A 216 3.94 6.74 26.70
N SER A 217 3.46 5.50 26.88
CA SER A 217 3.00 4.61 25.80
C SER A 217 1.91 5.23 24.92
N GLY A 218 0.93 5.94 25.50
CA GLY A 218 -0.14 6.56 24.72
C GLY A 218 0.36 7.54 23.65
N TYR A 219 1.38 8.34 23.97
CA TYR A 219 2.03 9.20 22.98
C TYR A 219 2.83 8.38 21.98
N ARG A 220 3.72 7.50 22.46
CA ARG A 220 4.64 6.71 21.61
C ARG A 220 3.90 5.86 20.58
N ASP A 221 2.80 5.21 20.96
CA ASP A 221 2.03 4.35 20.08
C ASP A 221 1.29 5.16 19.01
N THR A 222 0.72 6.30 19.41
CA THR A 222 -0.04 7.18 18.51
C THR A 222 0.88 7.96 17.57
N SER A 223 2.06 8.37 18.04
CA SER A 223 3.05 9.13 17.26
C SER A 223 3.93 8.25 16.38
N ARG A 224 3.96 6.92 16.58
CA ARG A 224 4.81 5.99 15.83
C ARG A 224 4.75 6.22 14.32
N LEU A 225 3.56 6.40 13.76
CA LEU A 225 3.37 6.60 12.32
C LEU A 225 4.04 7.87 11.79
N ALA A 226 4.31 8.88 12.62
CA ALA A 226 4.99 10.10 12.20
C ALA A 226 6.47 9.85 11.80
N ALA A 227 7.03 8.68 12.13
CA ALA A 227 8.36 8.26 11.69
C ALA A 227 8.38 7.59 10.30
N SER A 228 7.23 7.48 9.62
CA SER A 228 7.14 6.86 8.28
C SER A 228 7.93 7.63 7.22
N ASP A 229 8.35 6.94 6.15
CA ASP A 229 9.06 7.57 5.03
C ASP A 229 8.25 8.70 4.38
N VAL A 230 8.81 9.91 4.39
CA VAL A 230 8.15 11.12 3.90
C VAL A 230 7.87 11.07 2.40
N THR A 231 8.77 10.46 1.61
CA THR A 231 8.61 10.39 0.16
C THR A 231 7.40 9.53 -0.22
N MET A 232 7.29 8.36 0.41
CA MET A 232 6.14 7.47 0.27
C MET A 232 4.85 8.16 0.71
N MET A 233 4.84 8.81 1.88
CA MET A 233 3.64 9.46 2.37
C MET A 233 3.22 10.65 1.52
N LEU A 234 4.16 11.41 0.95
CA LEU A 234 3.84 12.46 -0.02
C LEU A 234 3.14 11.90 -1.27
N ASP A 235 3.65 10.81 -1.83
CA ASP A 235 3.03 10.15 -2.97
C ASP A 235 1.60 9.69 -2.63
N ILE A 236 1.40 9.09 -1.46
CA ILE A 236 0.09 8.62 -0.97
C ILE A 236 -0.89 9.79 -0.80
N LEU A 237 -0.49 10.83 -0.07
CA LEU A 237 -1.36 11.95 0.24
C LEU A 237 -1.74 12.74 -1.01
N LEU A 238 -0.82 12.90 -1.96
CA LEU A 238 -1.09 13.66 -3.18
C LEU A 238 -1.96 12.89 -4.17
N THR A 239 -1.76 11.57 -4.31
CA THR A 239 -2.54 10.72 -5.23
C THR A 239 -3.91 10.32 -4.68
N ASN A 240 -4.17 10.56 -3.39
CA ASN A 240 -5.50 10.37 -2.78
C ASN A 240 -6.00 11.64 -2.06
N LYS A 241 -5.62 12.82 -2.56
CA LYS A 241 -5.86 14.12 -1.91
C LYS A 241 -7.31 14.35 -1.53
N GLU A 242 -8.26 14.08 -2.43
CA GLU A 242 -9.68 14.36 -2.22
C GLU A 242 -10.26 13.55 -1.05
N ALA A 243 -10.08 12.23 -1.05
CA ALA A 243 -10.58 11.38 0.03
C ALA A 243 -9.87 11.67 1.36
N VAL A 244 -8.59 12.03 1.31
CA VAL A 244 -7.82 12.47 2.49
C VAL A 244 -8.44 13.75 3.08
N LEU A 245 -8.74 14.75 2.26
CA LEU A 245 -9.35 16.00 2.73
C LEU A 245 -10.74 15.78 3.32
N GLU A 246 -11.54 14.90 2.71
CA GLU A 246 -12.86 14.52 3.23
C GLU A 246 -12.75 13.89 4.62
N THR A 247 -11.86 12.90 4.81
CA THR A 247 -11.72 12.22 6.10
C THR A 247 -11.08 13.10 7.17
N VAL A 248 -10.17 14.01 6.78
CA VAL A 248 -9.61 15.02 7.69
C VAL A 248 -10.71 15.97 8.15
N SER A 249 -11.57 16.43 7.25
CA SER A 249 -12.69 17.32 7.60
C SER A 249 -13.67 16.64 8.55
N SER A 250 -13.97 15.36 8.30
CA SER A 250 -14.78 14.54 9.22
C SER A 250 -14.12 14.41 10.61
N CYS A 251 -12.82 14.16 10.65
CA CYS A 251 -12.08 14.07 11.91
C CYS A 251 -12.02 15.39 12.67
N GLN A 252 -11.88 16.52 11.97
CA GLN A 252 -11.92 17.85 12.57
C GLN A 252 -13.27 18.14 13.22
N ALA A 253 -14.37 17.73 12.57
CA ALA A 253 -15.70 17.84 13.17
C ALA A 253 -15.81 17.00 14.45
N GLN A 254 -15.37 15.74 14.42
CA GLN A 254 -15.37 14.87 15.61
C GLN A 254 -14.54 15.44 16.76
N LEU A 255 -13.36 15.99 16.48
CA LEU A 255 -12.52 16.63 17.49
C LEU A 255 -13.18 17.92 18.02
N GLY A 256 -13.80 18.70 17.13
CA GLY A 256 -14.55 19.92 17.49
C GLY A 256 -15.71 19.64 18.45
N ASP A 257 -16.46 18.57 18.22
CA ASP A 257 -17.54 18.15 19.12
C ASP A 257 -17.01 17.82 20.52
N LEU A 258 -15.89 17.10 20.62
CA LEU A 258 -15.23 16.80 21.90
C LEU A 258 -14.74 18.08 22.60
N VAL A 259 -14.19 19.03 21.84
CA VAL A 259 -13.76 20.33 22.37
C VAL A 259 -14.95 21.12 22.92
N ASN A 260 -16.08 21.15 22.22
CA ASN A 260 -17.28 21.84 22.67
C ASN A 260 -17.82 21.26 23.99
N LEU A 261 -17.86 19.92 24.11
CA LEU A 261 -18.26 19.24 25.34
C LEU A 261 -17.32 19.56 26.51
N LEU A 262 -16.00 19.57 26.27
CA LEU A 262 -15.00 19.94 27.28
C LEU A 262 -15.14 21.41 27.72
N GLN A 263 -15.36 22.33 26.79
CA GLN A 263 -15.54 23.76 27.09
C GLN A 263 -16.81 24.03 27.89
N ALA A 264 -17.89 23.28 27.61
CA ALA A 264 -19.15 23.39 28.35
C ALA A 264 -19.09 22.73 29.74
N GLY A 265 -18.07 21.90 30.02
CA GLY A 265 -18.04 21.07 31.23
C GLY A 265 -19.15 20.00 31.25
N ASP A 266 -19.64 19.58 30.08
CA ASP A 266 -20.73 18.61 29.93
C ASP A 266 -20.22 17.18 30.16
N GLU A 267 -20.20 16.76 31.43
CA GLU A 267 -19.72 15.42 31.81
C GLU A 267 -20.57 14.30 31.20
N GLU A 268 -21.89 14.45 31.16
CA GLU A 268 -22.80 13.41 30.64
C GLU A 268 -22.66 13.26 29.12
N GLY A 269 -22.61 14.37 28.39
CA GLY A 269 -22.36 14.39 26.97
C GLY A 269 -21.00 13.78 26.62
N LEU A 270 -19.94 14.17 27.34
CA LEU A 270 -18.59 13.62 27.14
C LEU A 270 -18.53 12.11 27.42
N ARG A 271 -19.14 11.65 28.52
CA ARG A 271 -19.21 10.22 28.86
C ARG A 271 -19.92 9.42 27.77
N THR A 272 -21.01 9.95 27.23
CA THR A 272 -21.77 9.33 26.14
C THR A 272 -20.93 9.22 24.88
N ALA A 273 -20.29 10.32 24.45
CA ALA A 273 -19.44 10.36 23.27
C ALA A 273 -18.26 9.38 23.38
N LEU A 274 -17.51 9.42 24.48
CA LEU A 274 -16.36 8.53 24.70
C LEU A 274 -16.77 7.05 24.79
N SER A 275 -17.93 6.75 25.37
CA SER A 275 -18.46 5.38 25.43
C SER A 275 -18.83 4.84 24.05
N SER A 276 -19.43 5.68 23.20
CA SER A 276 -19.74 5.32 21.81
C SER A 276 -18.46 5.00 21.02
N ILE A 277 -17.44 5.86 21.11
CA ILE A 277 -16.13 5.65 20.46
C ILE A 277 -15.49 4.34 20.94
N ARG A 278 -15.54 4.07 22.27
CA ARG A 278 -15.01 2.82 22.85
C ARG A 278 -15.72 1.59 22.27
N GLN A 279 -17.04 1.62 22.11
CA GLN A 279 -17.81 0.52 21.53
C GLN A 279 -17.47 0.32 20.04
N GLY A 280 -17.37 1.41 19.28
CA GLY A 280 -16.98 1.36 17.86
C GLY A 280 -15.62 0.69 17.65
N ARG A 281 -14.64 1.00 18.50
CA ARG A 281 -13.31 0.36 18.45
C ARG A 281 -13.37 -1.16 18.68
N ALA A 282 -14.22 -1.64 19.59
CA ALA A 282 -14.36 -3.06 19.88
C ALA A 282 -15.00 -3.85 18.72
N GLY A 283 -15.87 -3.21 17.94
CA GLY A 283 -16.52 -3.82 16.76
C GLY A 283 -15.63 -3.88 15.52
N GLY A 284 -14.69 -2.93 15.35
CA GLY A 284 -13.81 -2.85 14.18
C GLY A 284 -12.55 -3.73 14.23
N GLY A 285 -12.23 -4.33 15.37
CA GLY A 285 -11.00 -5.12 15.58
C GLY A 285 -11.23 -6.63 15.80
N SER A 286 -12.45 -7.13 15.63
CA SER A 286 -12.82 -8.53 15.94
C SER A 286 -12.63 -9.52 14.79
N SER A 287 -12.20 -9.08 13.60
CA SER A 287 -11.71 -9.95 12.54
C SER A 287 -10.18 -9.98 12.57
N GLY A 288 -9.64 -11.08 13.11
CA GLY A 288 -8.25 -11.26 13.54
C GLY A 288 -7.16 -10.71 12.61
N GLN A 289 -6.20 -10.03 13.25
CA GLN A 289 -4.80 -10.06 12.83
C GLN A 289 -4.15 -11.34 13.37
#